data_AF-A0A812BJ31-F1
#
_entry.id   AF-A0A812BJ31-F1
#
_cell.length_a   1.000
_cell.length_b   1.000
_cell.length_c   1.000
_cell.angle_alpha   90.00
_cell.angle_beta   90.00
_cell.angle_gamma   90.00
#
_symmetry.space_group_name_H-M   'P 1'
#
loop_
_entity.id
_entity.type
_entity.pdbx_description
1 polymer ?
#
loop_
_entity_poly.entity_id
_entity_poly.type
_entity_poly.pdbx_seq_one_letter_code
_entity_poly.pdbx_strand_id
1 'polypeptide(L)'
;MFPEILFANPNFGHTLAVCLDTALHIFCHLKTVGSEGKMLLFRWLSNSCRVYTRPIILLVALAFIAIITLLLWKNFYYHCWQMDFDLDSNLLYLKPVANAQPPKPINHKVAKSSWSWLNGTNLSDNITLVTAYFELGSFKKGLLNVITPTKYKKWMSVYARILNPLVIYTDSEDVYKQFQQLRAQHSTQHITKLILIRKEKLWAFQIKSQIDSIFQQDGYPTFSPNTVNAEYSCIMHAKFELLQQSIDNNYFLTKYFMWIDIGYFRYETEKNNLFGLSVPQRFDENSVAYSEVCDFQNYSFKDIVWNNRVWVAGGANLGRFDVLTTFCKEYINRVKKALEERIISTDQQIIYAMYTDKEKPSSNLQLCIAGWFCLGYLSIRSWQNQNPKFNNTS
;
A
#
# COMPACT_ATOMS: atom_id res chain seq x y z
N MET A 1 -5.08 -30.56 26.98
CA MET A 1 -5.85 -31.56 27.75
C MET A 1 -6.91 -30.79 28.51
N PHE A 2 -8.19 -31.15 28.30
CA PHE A 2 -9.41 -30.32 28.36
C PHE A 2 -9.65 -29.45 27.11
N PRO A 3 -10.86 -29.50 26.48
CA PRO A 3 -12.15 -29.86 27.08
C PRO A 3 -12.87 -31.04 26.38
N GLU A 4 -12.98 -32.18 27.08
CA GLU A 4 -13.98 -33.23 26.80
C GLU A 4 -15.16 -33.18 27.79
N ILE A 5 -15.25 -32.18 28.68
CA ILE A 5 -16.33 -32.08 29.68
C ILE A 5 -17.35 -30.99 29.31
N LEU A 6 -17.92 -31.05 28.11
CA LEU A 6 -19.11 -30.25 27.75
C LEU A 6 -20.23 -31.03 27.03
N PHE A 7 -20.07 -32.33 26.76
CA PHE A 7 -21.07 -33.13 26.03
C PHE A 7 -21.66 -34.30 26.84
N ALA A 8 -21.87 -34.12 28.15
CA ALA A 8 -22.52 -35.12 29.00
C ALA A 8 -23.97 -34.78 29.40
N ASN A 9 -24.58 -33.75 28.81
CA ASN A 9 -25.99 -33.42 29.07
C ASN A 9 -26.81 -33.42 27.77
N PRO A 10 -27.65 -34.44 27.51
CA PRO A 10 -28.47 -34.51 26.30
C PRO A 10 -29.48 -33.35 26.16
N ASN A 11 -29.75 -32.60 27.23
CA ASN A 11 -30.60 -31.40 27.19
C ASN A 11 -29.86 -30.14 26.72
N PHE A 12 -28.52 -30.12 26.72
CA PHE A 12 -27.75 -28.93 26.31
C PHE A 12 -27.73 -28.76 24.78
N GLY A 13 -27.58 -29.85 24.04
CA GLY A 13 -27.64 -29.84 22.58
C GLY A 13 -29.02 -29.43 22.04
N HIS A 14 -30.09 -29.91 22.66
CA HIS A 14 -31.45 -29.55 22.29
C HIS A 14 -31.77 -28.08 22.61
N THR A 15 -31.27 -27.56 23.74
CA THR A 15 -31.46 -26.14 24.11
C THR A 15 -30.68 -25.21 23.17
N LEU A 16 -29.44 -25.56 22.83
CA LEU A 16 -28.60 -24.77 21.93
C LEU A 16 -29.17 -24.77 20.50
N ALA A 17 -29.67 -25.91 20.02
CA ALA A 17 -30.32 -26.03 18.72
C ALA A 17 -31.61 -25.17 18.66
N VAL A 18 -32.46 -25.24 19.69
CA VAL A 18 -33.67 -24.40 19.76
C VAL A 18 -33.32 -22.91 19.83
N CYS A 19 -32.28 -22.52 20.56
CA CYS A 19 -31.82 -21.13 20.62
C CYS A 19 -31.26 -20.63 19.28
N LEU A 20 -30.48 -21.46 18.56
CA LEU A 20 -29.94 -21.12 17.25
C LEU A 20 -31.04 -21.02 16.18
N ASP A 21 -32.01 -21.94 16.20
CA ASP A 21 -33.12 -21.95 15.25
C ASP A 21 -34.08 -20.76 15.49
N THR A 22 -34.32 -20.44 16.76
CA THR A 22 -35.06 -19.23 17.17
C THR A 22 -34.31 -17.95 16.76
N ALA A 23 -32.98 -17.90 16.93
CA ALA A 23 -32.17 -16.76 16.51
C ALA A 23 -32.17 -16.58 14.97
N LEU A 24 -32.13 -17.68 14.21
CA LEU A 24 -32.24 -17.65 12.75
C LEU A 24 -33.63 -17.17 12.29
N HIS A 25 -34.71 -17.65 12.93
CA HIS A 25 -36.08 -17.21 12.65
C HIS A 25 -36.28 -15.72 12.97
N ILE A 26 -35.73 -15.25 14.10
CA ILE A 26 -35.73 -13.83 14.47
C ILE A 26 -34.97 -12.99 13.44
N PHE A 27 -33.79 -13.44 13.00
CA PHE A 27 -32.97 -12.74 12.02
C PHE A 27 -33.65 -12.65 10.64
N CYS A 28 -34.32 -13.72 10.21
CA CYS A 28 -35.12 -13.73 8.98
C CYS A 28 -36.34 -12.81 9.06
N HIS A 29 -37.03 -12.73 10.21
CA HIS A 29 -38.16 -11.81 10.40
C HIS A 29 -37.73 -10.34 10.56
N LEU A 30 -36.57 -10.04 11.14
CA LEU A 30 -36.12 -8.65 11.32
C LEU A 30 -35.77 -7.94 10.00
N LYS A 31 -35.49 -8.70 8.93
CA LYS A 31 -35.20 -8.17 7.58
C LYS A 31 -36.44 -7.72 6.81
N THR A 32 -37.62 -8.23 7.16
CA THR A 32 -38.86 -8.06 6.36
C THR A 32 -39.94 -7.25 7.05
N VAL A 33 -39.77 -6.91 8.34
CA VAL A 33 -40.84 -6.32 9.15
C VAL A 33 -40.53 -4.86 9.52
N GLY A 34 -41.51 -3.98 9.31
CA GLY A 34 -41.46 -2.55 9.66
C GLY A 34 -41.33 -2.30 11.17
N SER A 35 -41.24 -1.02 11.56
CA SER A 35 -40.97 -0.58 12.94
C SER A 35 -41.93 -1.17 13.98
N GLU A 36 -43.21 -1.38 13.65
CA GLU A 36 -44.21 -1.96 14.56
C GLU A 36 -43.96 -3.43 14.90
N GLY A 37 -43.55 -4.25 13.93
CA GLY A 37 -43.27 -5.66 14.20
C GLY A 37 -41.96 -5.89 14.96
N LYS A 38 -40.99 -4.97 14.83
CA LYS A 38 -39.81 -4.94 15.72
C LYS A 38 -40.21 -4.69 17.18
N MET A 39 -41.24 -3.87 17.41
CA MET A 39 -41.76 -3.56 18.74
C MET A 39 -42.51 -4.75 19.37
N LEU A 40 -43.30 -5.49 18.58
CA LEU A 40 -43.99 -6.70 19.02
C LEU A 40 -43.02 -7.83 19.34
N LEU A 41 -41.95 -7.98 18.56
CA LEU A 41 -40.87 -8.94 18.85
C LEU A 41 -40.15 -8.60 20.17
N PHE A 42 -39.93 -7.31 20.44
CA PHE A 42 -39.35 -6.85 21.71
C PHE A 42 -40.26 -7.17 22.91
N ARG A 43 -41.58 -7.00 22.76
CA ARG A 43 -42.57 -7.40 23.78
C ARG A 43 -42.62 -8.90 23.99
N TRP A 44 -42.52 -9.69 22.92
CA TRP A 44 -42.48 -11.15 23.00
C TRP A 44 -41.22 -11.65 23.72
N LEU A 45 -40.04 -11.12 23.35
CA LEU A 45 -38.77 -11.42 24.03
C LEU A 45 -38.80 -11.02 25.52
N SER A 46 -39.40 -9.86 25.83
CA SER A 46 -39.59 -9.38 27.21
C SER A 46 -40.45 -10.34 28.05
N ASN A 47 -41.53 -10.89 27.49
CA ASN A 47 -42.44 -11.76 28.22
C ASN A 47 -41.92 -13.20 28.35
N SER A 48 -41.21 -13.71 27.34
CA SER A 48 -40.57 -15.04 27.38
C SER A 48 -39.34 -15.12 28.30
N CYS A 49 -38.74 -13.96 28.66
CA CYS A 49 -37.57 -13.90 29.56
C CYS A 49 -37.86 -14.01 31.06
N ARG A 50 -39.13 -14.21 31.48
CA ARG A 50 -39.46 -14.37 32.93
C ARG A 50 -39.10 -15.73 33.52
N VAL A 51 -38.73 -16.73 32.71
CA VAL A 51 -38.57 -18.13 33.18
C VAL A 51 -37.13 -18.66 33.09
N TYR A 52 -36.19 -17.91 32.51
CA TYR A 52 -34.79 -18.36 32.41
C TYR A 52 -33.80 -17.40 33.08
N THR A 53 -32.89 -18.00 33.84
CA THR A 53 -31.92 -17.33 34.72
C THR A 53 -31.06 -16.35 33.91
N ARG A 54 -30.95 -15.11 34.42
CA ARG A 54 -30.04 -14.03 33.96
C ARG A 54 -28.69 -14.48 33.34
N PRO A 55 -27.98 -15.52 33.84
CA PRO A 55 -26.79 -16.05 33.19
C PRO A 55 -26.95 -16.50 31.73
N ILE A 56 -28.09 -17.06 31.32
CA ILE A 56 -28.29 -17.54 29.94
C ILE A 56 -28.38 -16.34 28.97
N ILE A 57 -29.09 -15.28 29.37
CA ILE A 57 -29.22 -14.05 28.58
C ILE A 57 -27.85 -13.38 28.41
N LEU A 58 -27.04 -13.36 29.47
CA LEU A 58 -25.68 -12.82 29.42
C LEU A 58 -24.76 -13.62 28.48
N LEU A 59 -24.82 -14.96 28.54
CA LEU A 59 -24.07 -15.85 27.65
C LEU A 59 -24.43 -15.65 26.18
N VAL A 60 -25.73 -15.53 25.87
CA VAL A 60 -26.20 -15.26 24.50
C VAL A 60 -25.73 -13.90 24.01
N ALA A 61 -25.80 -12.86 24.85
CA ALA A 61 -25.30 -11.53 24.51
C ALA A 61 -23.79 -11.52 24.24
N LEU A 62 -23.00 -12.20 25.08
CA LEU A 62 -21.55 -12.33 24.88
C LEU A 62 -21.20 -13.10 23.61
N ALA A 63 -21.92 -14.20 23.31
CA ALA A 63 -21.74 -14.94 22.07
C ALA A 63 -22.07 -14.08 20.84
N PHE A 64 -23.14 -13.28 20.90
CA PHE A 64 -23.51 -12.37 19.81
C PHE A 64 -22.48 -11.27 19.60
N ILE A 65 -21.95 -10.68 20.67
CA ILE A 65 -20.84 -9.70 20.61
C ILE A 65 -19.59 -10.36 20.01
N ALA A 66 -19.24 -11.57 20.42
CA ALA A 66 -18.09 -12.30 19.89
C ALA A 66 -18.25 -12.60 18.39
N ILE A 67 -19.45 -13.01 17.95
CA ILE A 67 -19.76 -13.25 16.53
C ILE A 67 -19.67 -11.94 15.73
N ILE A 68 -20.27 -10.83 16.21
CA ILE A 68 -20.15 -9.53 15.54
C ILE A 68 -18.69 -9.10 15.47
N THR A 69 -17.93 -9.25 16.57
CA THR A 69 -16.51 -8.91 16.60
C THR A 69 -15.71 -9.77 15.63
N LEU A 70 -16.00 -11.06 15.52
CA LEU A 70 -15.38 -11.97 14.56
C LEU A 70 -15.78 -11.64 13.11
N LEU A 71 -17.03 -11.25 12.86
CA LEU A 71 -17.48 -10.85 11.53
C LEU A 71 -16.88 -9.51 11.12
N LEU A 72 -16.81 -8.53 12.02
CA LEU A 72 -16.15 -7.25 11.80
C LEU A 72 -14.64 -7.43 11.66
N TRP A 73 -14.02 -8.28 12.47
CA TRP A 73 -12.60 -8.62 12.36
C TRP A 73 -12.31 -9.37 11.07
N LYS A 74 -13.16 -10.33 10.68
CA LYS A 74 -13.06 -11.03 9.39
C LYS A 74 -13.22 -10.04 8.25
N ASN A 75 -14.20 -9.14 8.27
CA ASN A 75 -14.40 -8.16 7.21
C ASN A 75 -13.24 -7.15 7.13
N PHE A 76 -12.75 -6.68 8.28
CA PHE A 76 -11.57 -5.81 8.39
C PHE A 76 -10.29 -6.51 7.92
N TYR A 77 -10.09 -7.77 8.32
CA TYR A 77 -8.95 -8.61 7.92
C TYR A 77 -9.01 -8.97 6.44
N TYR A 78 -10.19 -9.30 5.90
CA TYR A 78 -10.39 -9.58 4.48
C TYR A 78 -10.08 -8.35 3.62
N HIS A 79 -10.53 -7.15 4.04
CA HIS A 79 -10.24 -5.93 3.29
C HIS A 79 -8.81 -5.41 3.46
N CYS A 80 -8.14 -5.72 4.57
CA CYS A 80 -6.80 -5.16 4.86
C CYS A 80 -5.63 -6.14 4.68
N TRP A 81 -5.83 -7.47 4.73
CA TRP A 81 -4.74 -8.42 5.01
C TRP A 81 -4.70 -9.73 4.20
N GLN A 82 -5.70 -10.11 3.39
CA GLN A 82 -5.62 -11.36 2.63
C GLN A 82 -5.03 -11.12 1.22
N MET A 83 -3.81 -11.63 1.00
CA MET A 83 -3.00 -11.49 -0.21
C MET A 83 -3.11 -12.66 -1.20
N ASP A 84 -4.00 -13.62 -0.95
CA ASP A 84 -4.23 -14.81 -1.81
C ASP A 84 -5.46 -14.66 -2.72
N PHE A 85 -5.80 -13.43 -3.11
CA PHE A 85 -6.78 -13.26 -4.18
C PHE A 85 -6.19 -13.75 -5.50
N ASP A 86 -7.06 -14.30 -6.32
CA ASP A 86 -6.84 -14.53 -7.74
C ASP A 86 -6.62 -13.16 -8.42
N LEU A 87 -5.42 -12.58 -8.23
CA LEU A 87 -5.02 -11.26 -8.72
C LEU A 87 -5.03 -11.24 -10.25
N ASP A 88 -6.15 -10.92 -10.88
CA ASP A 88 -6.23 -10.84 -12.35
C ASP A 88 -5.84 -9.45 -12.84
N SER A 89 -5.32 -9.36 -14.06
CA SER A 89 -5.14 -8.13 -14.85
C SER A 89 -6.41 -7.26 -14.94
N ASN A 90 -7.60 -7.84 -14.77
CA ASN A 90 -8.87 -7.12 -14.62
C ASN A 90 -8.91 -6.15 -13.43
N LEU A 91 -7.99 -6.28 -12.47
CA LEU A 91 -7.89 -5.40 -11.31
C LEU A 91 -7.26 -4.03 -11.61
N LEU A 92 -6.63 -3.88 -12.79
CA LEU A 92 -6.16 -2.58 -13.26
C LEU A 92 -7.26 -1.85 -14.01
N TYR A 93 -7.59 -0.67 -13.52
CA TYR A 93 -8.54 0.22 -14.17
C TYR A 93 -7.98 1.63 -14.23
N LEU A 94 -8.24 2.32 -15.34
CA LEU A 94 -7.97 3.75 -15.42
C LEU A 94 -8.95 4.46 -14.52
N LYS A 95 -8.47 5.30 -13.61
CA LYS A 95 -9.39 6.16 -12.88
C LYS A 95 -9.99 7.15 -13.87
N PRO A 96 -11.32 7.24 -14.00
CA PRO A 96 -11.92 8.36 -14.69
C PRO A 96 -11.67 9.60 -13.86
N VAL A 97 -10.66 10.39 -14.23
CA VAL A 97 -10.52 11.73 -13.70
C VAL A 97 -11.66 12.52 -14.34
N ALA A 98 -12.70 12.84 -13.56
CA ALA A 98 -13.74 13.74 -14.01
C ALA A 98 -13.06 15.03 -14.53
N ASN A 99 -13.22 15.29 -15.82
CA ASN A 99 -12.60 16.38 -16.58
C ASN A 99 -11.07 16.30 -16.75
N ALA A 100 -10.43 15.12 -16.74
CA ALA A 100 -9.08 15.05 -17.33
C ALA A 100 -9.20 15.41 -18.79
N GLN A 101 -8.57 16.53 -19.18
CA GLN A 101 -8.23 16.68 -20.57
C GLN A 101 -7.35 15.49 -20.97
N PRO A 102 -7.53 14.91 -22.16
CA PRO A 102 -6.59 13.92 -22.67
C PRO A 102 -5.18 14.49 -22.48
N PRO A 103 -4.22 13.68 -22.01
CA PRO A 103 -2.87 14.17 -21.77
C PRO A 103 -2.42 14.87 -23.05
N LYS A 104 -2.12 16.17 -22.95
CA LYS A 104 -1.55 16.87 -24.10
C LYS A 104 -0.35 16.04 -24.52
N PRO A 105 -0.26 15.58 -25.78
CA PRO A 105 0.87 14.76 -26.21
C PRO A 105 2.13 15.48 -25.78
N ILE A 106 2.93 14.81 -24.95
CA ILE A 106 4.14 15.39 -24.38
C ILE A 106 4.94 15.91 -25.57
N ASN A 107 5.17 17.22 -25.61
CA ASN A 107 5.94 17.81 -26.69
C ASN A 107 7.40 17.36 -26.49
N HIS A 108 7.76 16.24 -27.11
CA HIS A 108 9.06 15.60 -26.99
C HIS A 108 10.23 16.53 -27.35
N LYS A 109 9.99 17.72 -27.92
CA LYS A 109 11.01 18.75 -28.16
C LYS A 109 11.66 19.29 -26.88
N VAL A 110 10.94 19.39 -25.75
CA VAL A 110 11.53 19.88 -24.47
C VAL A 110 12.30 18.76 -23.74
N ALA A 111 11.98 17.49 -24.00
CA ALA A 111 12.63 16.33 -23.40
C ALA A 111 13.91 15.88 -24.15
N LYS A 112 14.14 16.38 -25.37
CA LYS A 112 15.27 15.95 -26.23
C LYS A 112 16.66 16.24 -25.65
N SER A 113 16.82 17.17 -24.69
CA SER A 113 18.12 17.47 -24.09
C SER A 113 18.48 16.58 -22.90
N SER A 114 17.52 16.07 -22.12
CA SER A 114 17.81 15.22 -20.95
C SER A 114 17.95 13.73 -21.30
N TRP A 115 17.47 13.32 -22.48
CA TRP A 115 17.45 11.93 -22.91
C TRP A 115 18.24 11.71 -24.21
N SER A 116 19.46 12.26 -24.28
CA SER A 116 20.33 12.12 -25.46
C SER A 116 20.60 10.66 -25.83
N TRP A 117 20.51 9.74 -24.86
CA TRP A 117 20.62 8.29 -25.06
C TRP A 117 19.42 7.66 -25.79
N LEU A 118 18.30 8.36 -25.98
CA LEU A 118 17.15 7.81 -26.73
C LEU A 118 17.38 7.75 -28.24
N ASN A 119 18.39 8.45 -28.77
CA ASN A 119 18.65 8.44 -30.20
C ASN A 119 19.31 7.11 -30.63
N GLY A 120 18.51 6.21 -31.20
CA GLY A 120 18.98 4.95 -31.80
C GLY A 120 19.14 3.77 -30.83
N THR A 121 18.80 3.95 -29.56
CA THR A 121 18.90 2.88 -28.54
C THR A 121 17.58 2.13 -28.42
N ASN A 122 17.61 0.81 -28.61
CA ASN A 122 16.44 -0.03 -28.37
C ASN A 122 16.33 -0.30 -26.85
N LEU A 123 15.26 0.18 -26.22
CA LEU A 123 15.05 -0.01 -24.79
C LEU A 123 14.40 -1.36 -24.49
N SER A 124 14.81 -1.98 -23.39
CA SER A 124 14.21 -3.21 -22.90
C SER A 124 12.82 -2.96 -22.28
N ASP A 125 11.88 -3.87 -22.51
CA ASP A 125 10.57 -3.91 -21.83
C ASP A 125 10.64 -4.43 -20.38
N ASN A 126 11.83 -4.78 -19.90
CA ASN A 126 12.04 -5.09 -18.48
C ASN A 126 11.73 -3.88 -17.60
N ILE A 127 11.28 -4.15 -16.38
CA ILE A 127 11.12 -3.13 -15.34
C ILE A 127 12.44 -3.00 -14.57
N THR A 128 13.01 -1.80 -14.52
CA THR A 128 14.02 -1.45 -13.51
C THR A 128 13.33 -1.12 -12.20
N LEU A 129 13.62 -1.90 -11.16
CA LEU A 129 13.16 -1.61 -9.81
C LEU A 129 14.05 -0.56 -9.17
N VAL A 130 13.44 0.38 -8.45
CA VAL A 130 14.13 1.41 -7.67
C VAL A 130 13.66 1.29 -6.23
N THR A 131 14.63 1.19 -5.31
CA THR A 131 14.33 1.14 -3.87
C THR A 131 15.38 1.93 -3.08
N ALA A 132 15.07 2.24 -1.83
CA ALA A 132 16.01 2.86 -0.92
C ALA A 132 15.82 2.39 0.52
N TYR A 133 16.91 2.49 1.28
CA TYR A 133 16.91 2.37 2.74
C TYR A 133 17.70 3.51 3.34
N PHE A 134 17.04 4.28 4.21
CA PHE A 134 17.68 5.29 5.03
C PHE A 134 17.51 4.93 6.50
N GLU A 135 18.60 4.96 7.26
CA GLU A 135 18.58 4.59 8.66
C GLU A 135 17.81 5.64 9.48
N LEU A 136 16.74 5.20 10.15
CA LEU A 136 15.87 5.99 11.02
C LEU A 136 15.88 5.50 12.47
N GLY A 137 16.57 4.39 12.77
CA GLY A 137 16.41 3.68 14.03
C GLY A 137 15.02 3.04 14.17
N SER A 138 14.55 2.94 15.42
CA SER A 138 13.24 2.33 15.71
C SER A 138 12.15 3.38 15.80
N PHE A 139 11.00 3.11 15.18
CA PHE A 139 9.87 4.04 15.19
C PHE A 139 8.52 3.32 15.23
N LYS A 140 7.51 4.03 15.73
CA LYS A 140 6.13 3.55 15.77
C LYS A 140 5.47 3.76 14.41
N LYS A 141 4.73 2.75 13.93
CA LYS A 141 3.93 2.80 12.72
C LYS A 141 2.54 2.23 12.99
N GLY A 142 1.52 3.09 13.00
CA GLY A 142 0.18 2.70 13.45
C GLY A 142 0.11 2.49 14.97
N LEU A 143 -0.96 1.85 15.46
CA LEU A 143 -1.28 1.85 16.90
C LEU A 143 -0.32 1.01 17.76
N LEU A 144 0.14 -0.16 17.27
CA LEU A 144 0.89 -1.13 18.07
C LEU A 144 2.19 -1.64 17.41
N ASN A 145 2.53 -1.21 16.19
CA ASN A 145 3.69 -1.76 15.50
C ASN A 145 4.92 -0.87 15.67
N VAL A 146 5.96 -1.41 16.32
CA VAL A 146 7.31 -0.84 16.29
C VAL A 146 8.07 -1.46 15.13
N ILE A 147 8.58 -0.61 14.26
CA ILE A 147 9.45 -0.98 13.15
C ILE A 147 10.90 -0.77 13.60
N THR A 148 11.76 -1.73 13.31
CA THR A 148 13.17 -1.72 13.73
C THR A 148 14.08 -2.00 12.53
N PRO A 149 15.37 -1.60 12.60
CA PRO A 149 16.34 -1.91 11.55
C PRO A 149 16.44 -3.42 11.29
N THR A 150 16.41 -4.26 12.33
CA THR A 150 16.43 -5.72 12.20
C THR A 150 15.23 -6.26 11.40
N LYS A 151 14.03 -5.70 11.59
CA LYS A 151 12.87 -6.09 10.78
C LYS A 151 13.07 -5.75 9.30
N TYR A 152 13.61 -4.57 8.99
CA TYR A 152 13.93 -4.20 7.62
C TYR A 152 15.04 -5.07 7.01
N LYS A 153 16.09 -5.41 7.78
CA LYS A 153 17.14 -6.35 7.35
C LYS A 153 16.57 -7.73 7.02
N LYS A 154 15.55 -8.20 7.75
CA LYS A 154 14.81 -9.42 7.39
C LYS A 154 14.00 -9.21 6.10
N TRP A 155 13.23 -8.14 5.98
CA TRP A 155 12.39 -7.92 4.79
C TRP A 155 13.19 -7.74 3.49
N MET A 156 14.35 -7.09 3.55
CA MET A 156 15.19 -6.89 2.37
C MET A 156 15.83 -8.18 1.86
N SER A 157 15.86 -9.27 2.64
CA SER A 157 16.42 -10.56 2.17
C SER A 157 15.71 -11.09 0.93
N VAL A 158 14.43 -10.72 0.73
CA VAL A 158 13.64 -11.09 -0.45
C VAL A 158 14.29 -10.61 -1.74
N TYR A 159 15.04 -9.51 -1.72
CA TYR A 159 15.73 -8.98 -2.90
C TYR A 159 16.85 -9.89 -3.42
N ALA A 160 17.31 -10.90 -2.68
CA ALA A 160 18.18 -11.92 -3.25
C ALA A 160 17.49 -12.67 -4.42
N ARG A 161 16.16 -12.85 -4.33
CA ARG A 161 15.39 -13.72 -5.24
C ARG A 161 14.73 -12.99 -6.42
N ILE A 162 14.83 -11.66 -6.46
CA ILE A 162 14.21 -10.84 -7.50
C ILE A 162 15.09 -10.80 -8.75
N LEU A 163 14.58 -11.20 -9.91
CA LEU A 163 15.37 -11.31 -11.14
C LEU A 163 15.40 -10.04 -12.01
N ASN A 164 14.75 -8.96 -11.57
CA ASN A 164 14.75 -7.68 -12.26
C ASN A 164 16.08 -6.91 -12.14
N PRO A 165 16.37 -6.03 -13.11
CA PRO A 165 17.29 -4.92 -12.90
C PRO A 165 16.89 -4.08 -11.69
N LEU A 166 17.88 -3.67 -10.89
CA LEU A 166 17.64 -3.07 -9.58
C LEU A 166 18.60 -1.92 -9.31
N VAL A 167 18.06 -0.77 -8.91
CA VAL A 167 18.82 0.37 -8.37
C VAL A 167 18.46 0.51 -6.89
N ILE A 168 19.47 0.49 -6.02
CA ILE A 168 19.31 0.66 -4.58
C ILE A 168 20.12 1.85 -4.11
N TYR A 169 19.46 2.74 -3.36
CA TYR A 169 20.10 3.83 -2.64
C TYR A 169 20.12 3.53 -1.14
N THR A 170 21.23 3.81 -0.48
CA THR A 170 21.28 3.74 0.98
C THR A 170 22.32 4.67 1.58
N ASP A 171 22.08 5.13 2.81
CA ASP A 171 23.06 5.84 3.65
C ASP A 171 23.81 4.90 4.61
N SER A 172 23.50 3.60 4.58
CA SER A 172 24.05 2.60 5.49
C SER A 172 25.06 1.70 4.77
N GLU A 173 26.32 1.72 5.20
CA GLU A 173 27.34 0.79 4.70
C GLU A 173 26.98 -0.68 4.94
N ASP A 174 26.33 -0.96 6.07
CA ASP A 174 25.87 -2.30 6.42
C ASP A 174 24.85 -2.82 5.39
N VAL A 175 23.85 -2.00 5.07
CA VAL A 175 22.83 -2.36 4.07
C VAL A 175 23.45 -2.45 2.69
N TYR A 176 24.39 -1.57 2.35
CA TYR A 176 25.15 -1.64 1.10
C TYR A 176 25.85 -3.00 0.95
N LYS A 177 26.62 -3.42 1.97
CA LYS A 177 27.33 -4.72 1.99
C LYS A 177 26.35 -5.90 1.96
N GLN A 178 25.25 -5.79 2.70
CA GLN A 178 24.20 -6.81 2.70
C GLN A 178 23.60 -7.01 1.30
N PHE A 179 23.31 -5.94 0.56
CA PHE A 179 22.83 -6.07 -0.82
C PHE A 179 23.87 -6.64 -1.78
N GLN A 180 25.16 -6.33 -1.61
CA GLN A 180 26.21 -6.98 -2.40
C GLN A 180 26.15 -8.51 -2.22
N GLN A 181 25.97 -8.98 -0.98
CA GLN A 181 25.85 -10.40 -0.67
C GLN A 181 24.55 -11.01 -1.21
N LEU A 182 23.40 -10.38 -0.95
CA LEU A 182 22.09 -10.87 -1.40
C LEU A 182 22.04 -11.05 -2.92
N ARG A 183 22.54 -10.07 -3.66
CA ARG A 183 22.53 -10.10 -5.14
C ARG A 183 23.57 -11.07 -5.70
N ALA A 184 24.59 -11.44 -4.92
CA ALA A 184 25.56 -12.47 -5.31
C ALA A 184 25.02 -13.90 -5.23
N GLN A 185 24.05 -14.18 -4.34
CA GLN A 185 23.51 -15.52 -4.13
C GLN A 185 22.95 -16.16 -5.40
N HIS A 186 22.37 -15.35 -6.30
CA HIS A 186 21.77 -15.80 -7.55
C HIS A 186 22.38 -15.12 -8.78
N SER A 187 23.64 -14.66 -8.69
CA SER A 187 24.39 -14.05 -9.80
C SER A 187 23.73 -12.83 -10.45
N THR A 188 22.95 -12.04 -9.71
CA THR A 188 22.22 -10.87 -10.22
C THR A 188 22.97 -9.55 -10.00
N GLN A 189 24.25 -9.58 -9.64
CA GLN A 189 25.06 -8.37 -9.42
C GLN A 189 25.20 -7.53 -10.69
N HIS A 190 25.29 -8.17 -11.86
CA HIS A 190 25.46 -7.49 -13.15
C HIS A 190 24.23 -6.67 -13.58
N ILE A 191 23.05 -6.97 -13.01
CA ILE A 191 21.81 -6.19 -13.18
C ILE A 191 21.46 -5.42 -11.89
N THR A 192 22.45 -5.11 -11.06
CA THR A 192 22.24 -4.36 -9.83
C THR A 192 23.16 -3.15 -9.76
N LYS A 193 22.58 -1.97 -9.51
CA LYS A 193 23.31 -0.75 -9.21
C LYS A 193 23.11 -0.39 -7.73
N LEU A 194 24.18 -0.48 -6.95
CA LEU A 194 24.20 -0.05 -5.55
C LEU A 194 24.81 1.33 -5.43
N ILE A 195 24.15 2.22 -4.68
CA ILE A 195 24.54 3.62 -4.52
C ILE A 195 24.55 3.94 -3.03
N LEU A 196 25.75 4.11 -2.48
CA LEU A 196 25.93 4.68 -1.15
C LEU A 196 25.84 6.21 -1.25
N ILE A 197 24.89 6.82 -0.53
CA ILE A 197 24.58 8.24 -0.62
C ILE A 197 24.50 8.88 0.77
N ARG A 198 24.88 10.16 0.84
CA ARG A 198 24.62 10.99 2.02
C ARG A 198 23.23 11.61 1.89
N LYS A 199 22.28 11.16 2.71
CA LYS A 199 20.87 11.58 2.61
C LYS A 199 20.69 13.10 2.74
N GLU A 200 21.56 13.79 3.47
CA GLU A 200 21.54 15.25 3.66
C GLU A 200 21.77 16.02 2.35
N LYS A 201 22.30 15.37 1.32
CA LYS A 201 22.48 15.95 -0.01
C LYS A 201 21.22 15.90 -0.87
N LEU A 202 20.24 15.07 -0.51
CA LEU A 202 18.98 14.98 -1.22
C LEU A 202 18.13 16.21 -0.92
N TRP A 203 17.49 16.76 -1.95
CA TRP A 203 16.56 17.88 -1.80
C TRP A 203 15.50 17.60 -0.73
N ALA A 204 14.99 16.37 -0.69
CA ALA A 204 13.96 15.98 0.27
C ALA A 204 14.41 16.10 1.75
N PHE A 205 15.71 15.98 2.04
CA PHE A 205 16.26 16.17 3.38
C PHE A 205 16.67 17.62 3.67
N GLN A 206 16.93 18.42 2.63
CA GLN A 206 17.20 19.85 2.78
C GLN A 206 15.97 20.62 3.29
N ILE A 207 14.76 20.12 3.03
CA ILE A 207 13.50 20.71 3.52
C ILE A 207 13.09 20.21 4.93
N LYS A 208 13.91 19.38 5.59
CA LYS A 208 13.57 18.76 6.89
C LYS A 208 13.20 19.79 7.96
N SER A 209 13.96 20.89 8.08
CA SER A 209 13.70 21.92 9.10
C SER A 209 12.37 22.64 8.88
N GLN A 210 11.96 22.83 7.62
CA GLN A 210 10.67 23.42 7.29
C GLN A 210 9.52 22.47 7.64
N ILE A 211 9.65 21.18 7.31
CA ILE A 211 8.68 20.15 7.69
C ILE A 211 8.53 20.07 9.21
N ASP A 212 9.65 20.06 9.93
CA ASP A 212 9.68 20.01 11.39
C ASP A 212 8.97 21.22 12.02
N SER A 213 9.23 22.43 11.50
CA SER A 213 8.51 23.65 11.91
C SER A 213 7.01 23.58 11.63
N ILE A 214 6.59 22.91 10.55
CA ILE A 214 5.16 22.72 10.25
C ILE A 214 4.53 21.74 11.25
N PHE A 215 5.18 20.63 11.56
CA PHE A 215 4.67 19.64 12.52
C PHE A 215 4.53 20.19 13.95
N GLN A 216 5.28 21.23 14.29
CA GLN A 216 5.22 21.90 15.59
C GLN A 216 4.15 23.00 15.70
N GLN A 217 3.36 23.25 14.65
CA GLN A 217 2.28 24.24 14.72
C GLN A 217 1.18 23.82 15.69
N ASP A 218 0.57 24.81 16.35
CA ASP A 218 -0.59 24.59 17.21
C ASP A 218 -1.75 23.95 16.43
N GLY A 219 -2.24 22.82 16.94
CA GLY A 219 -3.35 22.08 16.33
C GLY A 219 -2.97 21.27 15.09
N TYR A 220 -1.68 21.14 14.75
CA TYR A 220 -1.22 20.22 13.70
C TYR A 220 -1.46 18.76 14.13
N PRO A 221 -1.96 17.88 13.24
CA PRO A 221 -2.33 16.53 13.61
C PRO A 221 -1.11 15.68 14.00
N THR A 222 -1.29 14.75 14.94
CA THR A 222 -0.23 13.84 15.42
C THR A 222 -0.48 12.40 14.99
N PHE A 223 -0.04 12.06 13.77
CA PHE A 223 -0.11 10.71 13.22
C PHE A 223 1.29 10.12 13.12
N SER A 224 1.55 9.06 13.89
CA SER A 224 2.86 8.39 13.89
C SER A 224 3.01 7.39 12.73
N PRO A 225 4.07 7.47 11.90
CA PRO A 225 5.17 8.45 11.92
C PRO A 225 4.92 9.71 11.06
N ASN A 226 3.88 9.71 10.23
CA ASN A 226 3.62 10.65 9.14
C ASN A 226 3.77 12.14 9.46
N THR A 227 3.30 12.59 10.62
CA THR A 227 3.29 14.02 11.02
C THR A 227 3.96 14.28 12.37
N VAL A 228 4.76 13.32 12.85
CA VAL A 228 5.52 13.47 14.12
C VAL A 228 7.02 13.20 13.92
N ASN A 229 7.41 12.62 12.80
CA ASN A 229 8.80 12.39 12.44
C ASN A 229 9.08 13.03 11.08
N ALA A 230 9.67 14.24 11.10
CA ALA A 230 10.02 14.99 9.90
C ALA A 230 10.98 14.20 8.99
N GLU A 231 11.88 13.41 9.56
CA GLU A 231 12.84 12.61 8.78
C GLU A 231 12.14 11.47 8.03
N TYR A 232 11.13 10.84 8.64
CA TYR A 232 10.29 9.87 7.94
C TYR A 232 9.57 10.50 6.74
N SER A 233 9.00 11.71 6.91
CA SER A 233 8.38 12.46 5.81
C SER A 233 9.40 12.78 4.70
N CYS A 234 10.62 13.19 5.05
CA CYS A 234 11.72 13.41 4.09
C CYS A 234 12.00 12.15 3.26
N ILE A 235 12.03 10.96 3.87
CA ILE A 235 12.25 9.70 3.15
C ILE A 235 11.11 9.39 2.18
N MET A 236 9.88 9.66 2.57
CA MET A 236 8.72 9.48 1.67
C MET A 236 8.81 10.41 0.46
N HIS A 237 9.32 11.64 0.62
CA HIS A 237 9.51 12.58 -0.47
C HIS A 237 10.74 12.24 -1.34
N ALA A 238 11.81 11.72 -0.73
CA ALA A 238 13.04 11.33 -1.43
C ALA A 238 12.81 10.28 -2.52
N LYS A 239 11.74 9.47 -2.40
CA LYS A 239 11.35 8.45 -3.39
C LYS A 239 11.32 9.01 -4.81
N PHE A 240 10.74 10.20 -5.00
CA PHE A 240 10.53 10.79 -6.32
C PHE A 240 11.78 11.43 -6.89
N GLU A 241 12.64 11.98 -6.03
CA GLU A 241 13.97 12.46 -6.41
C GLU A 241 14.85 11.29 -6.87
N LEU A 242 14.87 10.19 -6.12
CA LEU A 242 15.68 9.01 -6.43
C LEU A 242 15.14 8.21 -7.63
N LEU A 243 13.82 8.18 -7.80
CA LEU A 243 13.19 7.60 -8.98
C LEU A 243 13.58 8.41 -10.23
N GLN A 244 13.48 9.75 -10.18
CA GLN A 244 13.93 10.62 -11.27
C GLN A 244 15.41 10.41 -11.58
N GLN A 245 16.30 10.40 -10.57
CA GLN A 245 17.73 10.15 -10.78
C GLN A 245 18.00 8.79 -11.44
N SER A 246 17.25 7.75 -11.07
CA SER A 246 17.39 6.42 -11.67
C SER A 246 16.94 6.39 -13.13
N ILE A 247 15.87 7.12 -13.45
CA ILE A 247 15.38 7.30 -14.82
C ILE A 247 16.43 8.07 -15.64
N ASP A 248 16.94 9.19 -15.13
CA ASP A 248 17.95 10.04 -15.76
C ASP A 248 19.20 9.25 -16.17
N ASN A 249 19.68 8.37 -15.28
CA ASN A 249 20.86 7.54 -15.54
C ASN A 249 20.59 6.28 -16.37
N ASN A 250 19.35 5.76 -16.32
CA ASN A 250 18.90 4.53 -16.98
C ASN A 250 19.98 3.44 -17.12
N TYR A 251 20.56 3.01 -16.00
CA TYR A 251 21.70 2.08 -15.96
C TYR A 251 21.52 0.78 -16.75
N PHE A 252 20.28 0.39 -17.03
CA PHE A 252 19.90 -0.88 -17.66
C PHE A 252 19.12 -0.70 -18.97
N LEU A 253 19.04 0.52 -19.50
CA LEU A 253 18.37 0.85 -20.76
C LEU A 253 16.93 0.31 -20.84
N THR A 254 16.17 0.46 -19.75
CA THR A 254 14.79 -0.01 -19.65
C THR A 254 13.79 1.08 -20.00
N LYS A 255 12.63 0.67 -20.52
CA LYS A 255 11.48 1.55 -20.79
C LYS A 255 10.66 1.85 -19.53
N TYR A 256 10.60 0.90 -18.60
CA TYR A 256 9.75 0.97 -17.42
C TYR A 256 10.56 1.02 -16.13
N PHE A 257 10.07 1.82 -15.19
CA PHE A 257 10.62 1.92 -13.85
C PHE A 257 9.52 1.69 -12.83
N MET A 258 9.91 1.09 -11.71
CA MET A 258 8.98 0.86 -10.62
C MET A 258 9.65 1.22 -9.30
N TRP A 259 9.08 2.18 -8.57
CA TRP A 259 9.42 2.33 -7.16
C TRP A 259 8.85 1.15 -6.39
N ILE A 260 9.65 0.52 -5.53
CA ILE A 260 9.20 -0.48 -4.57
C ILE A 260 9.87 -0.19 -3.22
N ASP A 261 9.07 0.01 -2.17
CA ASP A 261 9.60 0.14 -0.81
C ASP A 261 10.43 -1.10 -0.45
N ILE A 262 11.56 -0.93 0.25
CA ILE A 262 12.45 -2.06 0.58
C ILE A 262 11.76 -3.16 1.41
N GLY A 263 10.71 -2.80 2.16
CA GLY A 263 9.92 -3.76 2.93
C GLY A 263 8.70 -4.30 2.19
N TYR A 264 8.47 -3.97 0.92
CA TYR A 264 7.19 -4.21 0.23
C TYR A 264 6.80 -5.69 0.22
N PHE A 265 7.74 -6.58 -0.11
CA PHE A 265 7.53 -8.03 -0.16
C PHE A 265 7.78 -8.75 1.19
N ARG A 266 7.47 -8.09 2.31
CA ARG A 266 7.71 -8.62 3.67
C ARG A 266 7.03 -9.96 3.99
N TYR A 267 6.00 -10.35 3.25
CA TYR A 267 5.33 -11.65 3.42
C TYR A 267 6.00 -12.77 2.61
N GLU A 268 6.98 -12.42 1.78
CA GLU A 268 7.74 -13.39 0.99
C GLU A 268 8.99 -13.90 1.74
N THR A 269 9.29 -13.43 2.95
CA THR A 269 10.57 -13.75 3.63
C THR A 269 10.80 -15.23 3.89
N GLU A 270 9.73 -16.02 3.99
CA GLU A 270 9.80 -17.47 4.25
C GLU A 270 9.75 -18.30 2.96
N LYS A 271 9.60 -17.68 1.79
CA LYS A 271 9.57 -18.36 0.50
C LYS A 271 10.97 -18.40 -0.11
N ASN A 272 11.25 -19.41 -0.95
CA ASN A 272 12.56 -19.60 -1.58
C ASN A 272 12.55 -19.45 -3.11
N ASN A 273 11.37 -19.34 -3.73
CA ASN A 273 11.27 -19.29 -5.20
C ASN A 273 11.85 -17.99 -5.77
N LEU A 274 12.60 -18.10 -6.86
CA LEU A 274 13.01 -16.95 -7.65
C LEU A 274 11.81 -16.36 -8.38
N PHE A 275 11.74 -15.04 -8.48
CA PHE A 275 10.68 -14.38 -9.21
C PHE A 275 11.14 -13.06 -9.83
N GLY A 276 10.39 -12.57 -10.80
CA GLY A 276 10.54 -11.23 -11.33
C GLY A 276 9.22 -10.48 -11.33
N LEU A 277 9.26 -9.25 -11.79
CA LEU A 277 8.12 -8.37 -12.00
C LEU A 277 8.09 -7.98 -13.48
N SER A 278 6.92 -8.06 -14.09
CA SER A 278 6.68 -7.62 -15.47
C SER A 278 5.56 -6.61 -15.52
N VAL A 279 5.53 -5.82 -16.58
CA VAL A 279 4.44 -4.89 -16.84
C VAL A 279 3.14 -5.68 -16.95
N PRO A 280 2.10 -5.35 -16.16
CA PRO A 280 0.82 -6.04 -16.26
C PRO A 280 0.17 -5.90 -17.65
N GLN A 281 -0.54 -6.94 -18.11
CA GLN A 281 -1.07 -7.03 -19.49
C GLN A 281 -1.97 -5.85 -19.92
N ARG A 282 -2.58 -5.13 -18.98
CA ARG A 282 -3.48 -3.98 -19.24
C ARG A 282 -2.91 -2.64 -18.78
N PHE A 283 -1.61 -2.58 -18.53
CA PHE A 283 -0.96 -1.34 -18.13
C PHE A 283 -1.08 -0.29 -19.25
N ASP A 284 -1.57 0.90 -18.91
CA ASP A 284 -1.57 2.04 -19.83
C ASP A 284 -0.24 2.80 -19.71
N GLU A 285 0.55 2.76 -20.78
CA GLU A 285 1.86 3.42 -20.83
C GLU A 285 1.82 4.94 -20.63
N ASN A 286 0.65 5.58 -20.79
CA ASN A 286 0.46 7.02 -20.58
C ASN A 286 0.04 7.37 -19.15
N SER A 287 0.11 6.40 -18.23
CA SER A 287 -0.31 6.54 -16.85
C SER A 287 0.77 6.09 -15.86
N VAL A 288 0.62 6.49 -14.60
CA VAL A 288 1.36 5.93 -13.48
C VAL A 288 0.44 4.97 -12.73
N ALA A 289 0.83 3.71 -12.63
CA ALA A 289 0.07 2.71 -11.90
C ALA A 289 0.36 2.77 -10.40
N TYR A 290 -0.69 2.64 -9.59
CA TYR A 290 -0.66 2.59 -8.12
C TYR A 290 -1.62 1.52 -7.59
N SER A 291 -1.40 1.05 -6.36
CA SER A 291 -2.42 0.28 -5.63
C SER A 291 -3.43 1.22 -4.99
N GLU A 292 -4.73 0.92 -5.14
CA GLU A 292 -5.79 1.63 -4.43
C GLU A 292 -6.04 1.03 -3.05
N VAL A 293 -6.22 1.90 -2.06
CA VAL A 293 -6.46 1.51 -0.66
C VAL A 293 -7.89 1.84 -0.24
N CYS A 294 -8.41 2.99 -0.65
CA CYS A 294 -9.77 3.44 -0.36
C CYS A 294 -10.32 4.17 -1.58
N ASP A 295 -11.65 4.21 -1.73
CA ASP A 295 -12.28 4.95 -2.82
C ASP A 295 -11.89 6.43 -2.81
N PHE A 296 -11.69 6.98 -4.00
CA PHE A 296 -11.40 8.40 -4.13
C PHE A 296 -12.59 9.27 -3.72
N GLN A 297 -12.31 10.30 -2.93
CA GLN A 297 -13.27 11.32 -2.54
C GLN A 297 -12.64 12.71 -2.65
N ASN A 298 -13.44 13.71 -3.04
CA ASN A 298 -12.92 15.06 -3.27
C ASN A 298 -12.82 15.86 -1.96
N TYR A 299 -11.74 15.63 -1.21
CA TYR A 299 -11.45 16.33 0.04
C TYR A 299 -10.49 17.51 -0.16
N SER A 300 -10.61 18.54 0.69
CA SER A 300 -9.59 19.58 0.75
C SER A 300 -8.25 19.00 1.20
N PHE A 301 -7.15 19.62 0.80
CA PHE A 301 -5.82 19.16 1.22
C PHE A 301 -5.65 19.16 2.75
N LYS A 302 -6.20 20.18 3.43
CA LYS A 302 -6.24 20.22 4.89
C LYS A 302 -6.97 19.01 5.46
N ASP A 303 -8.16 18.67 4.96
CA ASP A 303 -8.92 17.52 5.44
C ASP A 303 -8.21 16.19 5.18
N ILE A 304 -7.48 16.09 4.07
CA ILE A 304 -6.64 14.93 3.75
C ILE A 304 -5.57 14.73 4.82
N VAL A 305 -4.86 15.80 5.20
CA VAL A 305 -3.78 15.74 6.20
C VAL A 305 -4.32 15.59 7.63
N TRP A 306 -5.32 16.39 8.03
CA TRP A 306 -5.87 16.37 9.40
C TRP A 306 -6.59 15.07 9.76
N ASN A 307 -7.08 14.33 8.77
CA ASN A 307 -7.74 13.05 9.00
C ASN A 307 -6.90 11.85 8.52
N ASN A 308 -5.62 12.06 8.19
CA ASN A 308 -4.69 11.05 7.67
C ASN A 308 -5.31 10.20 6.54
N ARG A 309 -6.03 10.86 5.62
CA ARG A 309 -6.75 10.16 4.55
C ARG A 309 -5.75 9.59 3.56
N VAL A 310 -6.05 8.39 3.08
CA VAL A 310 -5.26 7.66 2.10
C VAL A 310 -6.18 7.26 0.97
N TRP A 311 -5.74 7.48 -0.26
CA TRP A 311 -6.41 6.98 -1.46
C TRP A 311 -5.58 5.87 -2.10
N VAL A 312 -4.29 6.13 -2.36
CA VAL A 312 -3.35 5.17 -2.94
C VAL A 312 -2.26 4.74 -1.95
N ALA A 313 -1.73 3.54 -2.14
CA ALA A 313 -0.59 3.04 -1.37
C ALA A 313 0.71 3.66 -1.86
N GLY A 314 1.55 4.18 -0.94
CA GLY A 314 2.86 4.74 -1.29
C GLY A 314 3.97 3.70 -1.51
N GLY A 315 3.65 2.41 -1.36
CA GLY A 315 4.64 1.33 -1.36
C GLY A 315 5.17 0.93 -2.74
N ALA A 316 4.40 1.19 -3.79
CA ALA A 316 4.76 0.87 -5.17
C ALA A 316 4.15 1.86 -6.16
N ASN A 317 4.89 2.20 -7.21
CA ASN A 317 4.35 2.83 -8.41
C ASN A 317 5.10 2.32 -9.65
N LEU A 318 4.42 2.26 -10.79
CA LEU A 318 4.98 1.78 -12.07
C LEU A 318 4.64 2.77 -13.17
N GLY A 319 5.58 3.04 -14.06
CA GLY A 319 5.30 3.80 -15.27
C GLY A 319 6.42 3.76 -16.30
N ARG A 320 6.12 4.30 -17.48
CA ARG A 320 7.14 4.55 -18.50
C ARG A 320 8.04 5.71 -18.06
N PHE A 321 9.31 5.69 -18.45
CA PHE A 321 10.33 6.64 -18.00
C PHE A 321 9.92 8.13 -18.18
N ASP A 322 9.25 8.48 -19.28
CA ASP A 322 8.82 9.85 -19.62
C ASP A 322 7.59 10.29 -18.81
N VAL A 323 6.64 9.37 -18.60
CA VAL A 323 5.45 9.61 -17.76
C VAL A 323 5.85 9.75 -16.30
N LEU A 324 6.70 8.84 -15.78
CA LEU A 324 7.22 8.95 -14.42
C LEU A 324 8.06 10.21 -14.22
N THR A 325 8.84 10.62 -15.22
CA THR A 325 9.58 11.89 -15.15
C THR A 325 8.65 13.08 -14.96
N THR A 326 7.54 13.10 -15.69
CA THR A 326 6.53 14.16 -15.56
C THR A 326 5.89 14.11 -14.18
N PHE A 327 5.47 12.92 -13.74
CA PHE A 327 4.87 12.70 -12.43
C PHE A 327 5.78 13.11 -11.26
N CYS A 328 7.07 12.75 -11.30
CA CYS A 328 8.05 13.14 -10.29
C CYS A 328 8.19 14.67 -10.19
N LYS A 329 8.20 15.38 -11.31
CA LYS A 329 8.25 16.85 -11.33
C LYS A 329 6.97 17.46 -10.75
N GLU A 330 5.80 16.97 -11.15
CA GLU A 330 4.50 17.41 -10.63
C GLU A 330 4.39 17.17 -9.12
N TYR A 331 4.82 16.00 -8.66
CA TYR A 331 4.87 15.65 -7.24
C TYR A 331 5.78 16.62 -6.45
N ILE A 332 7.03 16.83 -6.92
CA ILE A 332 7.98 17.73 -6.24
C ILE A 332 7.43 19.16 -6.19
N ASN A 333 6.80 19.63 -7.26
CA ASN A 333 6.15 20.94 -7.27
C ASN A 333 4.99 21.01 -6.26
N ARG A 334 4.21 19.94 -6.11
CA ARG A 334 3.15 19.90 -5.10
C ARG A 334 3.69 19.93 -3.68
N VAL A 335 4.81 19.26 -3.41
CA VAL A 335 5.50 19.34 -2.10
C VAL A 335 5.96 20.77 -1.82
N LYS A 336 6.54 21.48 -2.80
CA LYS A 336 6.95 22.88 -2.62
C LYS A 336 5.75 23.77 -2.26
N LYS A 337 4.63 23.62 -2.98
CA LYS A 337 3.38 24.32 -2.68
C LYS A 337 2.83 23.95 -1.29
N ALA A 338 2.91 22.69 -0.89
CA ALA A 338 2.53 22.22 0.45
C ALA A 338 3.33 22.91 1.57
N LEU A 339 4.64 23.12 1.36
CA LEU A 339 5.49 23.85 2.30
C LEU A 339 5.06 25.33 2.41
N GLU A 340 4.74 25.98 1.29
CA GLU A 340 4.21 27.36 1.25
C GLU A 340 2.85 27.49 1.95
N GLU A 341 1.96 26.52 1.71
CA GLU A 341 0.64 26.38 2.37
C GLU A 341 0.76 26.02 3.85
N ARG A 342 1.97 25.67 4.32
CA ARG A 342 2.25 25.18 5.67
C ARG A 342 1.43 23.93 6.05
N ILE A 343 1.11 23.08 5.06
CA ILE A 343 0.39 21.81 5.23
C ILE A 343 1.18 20.73 4.49
N ILE A 344 1.76 19.78 5.23
CA ILE A 344 2.56 18.68 4.68
C ILE A 344 2.40 17.37 5.47
N SER A 345 2.66 16.23 4.83
CA SER A 345 2.65 14.90 5.45
C SER A 345 3.58 13.99 4.66
N THR A 346 3.16 12.78 4.29
CA THR A 346 3.92 11.85 3.47
C THR A 346 3.50 11.88 2.00
N ASP A 347 4.18 11.09 1.19
CA ASP A 347 3.86 10.85 -0.22
C ASP A 347 2.38 10.57 -0.48
N GLN A 348 1.74 9.74 0.34
CA GLN A 348 0.34 9.36 0.15
C GLN A 348 -0.62 10.55 0.19
N GLN A 349 -0.46 11.47 1.16
CA GLN A 349 -1.32 12.66 1.25
C GLN A 349 -0.99 13.67 0.15
N ILE A 350 0.28 13.81 -0.23
CA ILE A 350 0.68 14.70 -1.32
C ILE A 350 0.09 14.21 -2.65
N ILE A 351 0.19 12.91 -2.94
CA ILE A 351 -0.41 12.32 -4.15
C ILE A 351 -1.93 12.52 -4.12
N TYR A 352 -2.59 12.31 -2.98
CA TYR A 352 -4.03 12.57 -2.88
C TYR A 352 -4.35 14.03 -3.23
N ALA A 353 -3.62 14.98 -2.63
CA ALA A 353 -3.80 16.41 -2.86
C ALA A 353 -3.62 16.80 -4.33
N MET A 354 -2.64 16.22 -5.05
CA MET A 354 -2.45 16.47 -6.48
C MET A 354 -3.74 16.28 -7.27
N TYR A 355 -4.58 15.31 -6.92
CA TYR A 355 -5.79 14.97 -7.68
C TYR A 355 -7.09 15.55 -7.09
N THR A 356 -7.04 16.26 -5.96
CA THR A 356 -8.16 17.05 -5.43
C THR A 356 -7.97 18.56 -5.63
N ASP A 357 -6.73 19.01 -5.89
CA ASP A 357 -6.43 20.39 -6.21
C ASP A 357 -7.14 20.85 -7.49
N LYS A 358 -7.44 22.16 -7.56
CA LYS A 358 -8.04 22.80 -8.75
C LYS A 358 -7.12 22.66 -9.96
N GLU A 359 -5.82 22.76 -9.74
CA GLU A 359 -4.77 22.60 -10.73
C GLU A 359 -4.33 21.14 -10.75
N LYS A 360 -5.08 20.30 -11.46
CA LYS A 360 -4.78 18.86 -11.56
C LYS A 360 -3.47 18.62 -12.33
N PRO A 361 -2.70 17.57 -11.99
CA PRO A 361 -1.55 17.15 -12.77
C PRO A 361 -1.98 16.71 -14.17
N SER A 362 -1.04 16.77 -15.11
CA SER A 362 -1.18 16.21 -16.44
C SER A 362 -1.01 14.69 -16.47
N SER A 363 -0.32 14.11 -15.49
CA SER A 363 -0.15 12.67 -15.35
C SER A 363 -1.45 11.98 -14.93
N ASN A 364 -1.83 10.91 -15.63
CA ASN A 364 -2.96 10.05 -15.25
C ASN A 364 -2.53 8.96 -14.26
N LEU A 365 -3.46 8.51 -13.42
CA LEU A 365 -3.26 7.31 -12.60
C LEU A 365 -4.09 6.13 -13.12
N GLN A 366 -3.44 4.97 -13.17
CA GLN A 366 -4.10 3.67 -13.28
C GLN A 366 -4.05 2.97 -11.93
N LEU A 367 -5.17 2.40 -11.48
CA LEU A 367 -5.30 1.89 -10.12
C LEU A 367 -5.50 0.38 -10.11
N CYS A 368 -4.88 -0.29 -9.14
CA CYS A 368 -5.00 -1.72 -8.86
C CYS A 368 -5.87 -1.93 -7.60
N ILE A 369 -7.07 -2.49 -7.75
CA ILE A 369 -8.05 -2.68 -6.66
C ILE A 369 -7.85 -4.01 -5.92
N ALA A 370 -6.81 -4.11 -5.11
CA ALA A 370 -6.68 -5.24 -4.16
C ALA A 370 -5.86 -4.86 -2.92
N GLY A 371 -6.03 -3.62 -2.46
CA GLY A 371 -5.37 -3.12 -1.26
C GLY A 371 -3.89 -2.80 -1.44
N TRP A 372 -3.20 -2.61 -0.31
CA TRP A 372 -1.90 -1.95 -0.21
C TRP A 372 -0.79 -2.46 -1.13
N PHE A 373 -0.81 -3.75 -1.45
CA PHE A 373 0.28 -4.41 -2.17
C PHE A 373 -0.07 -4.88 -3.58
N CYS A 374 -1.30 -4.60 -4.04
CA CYS A 374 -1.86 -5.09 -5.31
C CYS A 374 -0.88 -4.99 -6.48
N LEU A 375 -0.34 -3.81 -6.75
CA LEU A 375 0.46 -3.54 -7.94
C LEU A 375 1.72 -4.42 -8.06
N GLY A 376 2.51 -4.49 -6.99
CA GLY A 376 3.73 -5.32 -6.99
C GLY A 376 3.42 -6.81 -7.18
N TYR A 377 2.38 -7.34 -6.52
CA TYR A 377 2.01 -8.76 -6.67
C TYR A 377 1.35 -9.06 -8.02
N LEU A 378 0.56 -8.13 -8.58
CA LEU A 378 0.06 -8.25 -9.95
C LEU A 378 1.22 -8.29 -10.97
N SER A 379 2.29 -7.53 -10.71
CA SER A 379 3.49 -7.54 -11.55
C SER A 379 4.25 -8.86 -11.43
N ILE A 380 4.29 -9.47 -10.25
CA ILE A 380 4.83 -10.84 -10.04
C ILE A 380 4.02 -11.86 -10.85
N ARG A 381 2.68 -11.84 -10.72
CA ARG A 381 1.82 -12.76 -11.47
C ARG A 381 1.99 -12.60 -12.98
N SER A 382 2.09 -11.37 -13.45
CA SER A 382 2.33 -11.08 -14.87
C SER A 382 3.66 -11.69 -15.35
N TRP A 383 4.71 -11.58 -14.54
CA TRP A 383 6.00 -12.22 -14.84
C TRP A 383 5.93 -13.74 -14.82
N GLN A 384 5.23 -14.32 -13.85
CA GLN A 384 5.00 -15.76 -13.71
C GLN A 384 4.26 -16.35 -14.94
N ASN A 385 3.23 -15.65 -15.42
CA ASN A 385 2.52 -16.04 -16.64
C ASN A 385 3.42 -16.01 -17.88
N GLN A 386 4.36 -15.05 -17.95
CA GLN A 386 5.34 -14.95 -19.03
C GLN A 386 6.52 -15.93 -18.89
N ASN A 387 6.73 -16.47 -17.68
CA ASN A 387 7.87 -17.33 -17.35
C ASN A 387 7.43 -18.61 -16.60
N PRO A 388 6.60 -19.47 -17.23
CA PRO A 388 5.93 -20.59 -16.54
C PRO A 388 6.89 -21.60 -15.90
N LYS A 389 8.16 -21.66 -16.36
CA LYS A 389 9.21 -22.49 -15.76
C LYS A 389 9.53 -22.16 -14.30
N PHE A 390 9.13 -20.97 -13.82
CA PHE A 390 9.27 -20.55 -12.43
C PHE A 390 7.97 -20.68 -11.62
N ASN A 391 6.89 -21.24 -12.20
CA ASN A 391 5.59 -21.44 -11.54
C ASN A 391 5.51 -22.73 -10.71
N ASN A 392 6.64 -23.32 -10.32
CA ASN A 392 6.63 -24.51 -9.48
C ASN A 392 6.09 -24.14 -8.09
N THR A 393 4.81 -24.44 -7.95
CA THR A 393 3.91 -24.32 -6.81
C THR A 393 4.55 -24.88 -5.54
N SER A 394 4.57 -24.05 -4.49
CA SER A 394 4.57 -24.50 -3.10
C SER A 394 3.13 -24.65 -2.62
#